data_AF-A0A1Y2CWV4-F1
#
_entry.id   AF-A0A1Y2CWV4-F1
#
_cell.length_a   1.000
_cell.length_b   1.000
_cell.length_c   1.000
_cell.angle_alpha   90.00
_cell.angle_beta   90.00
_cell.angle_gamma   90.00
#
_symmetry.space_group_name_H-M   'P 1'
#
loop_
_entity.id
_entity.type
_entity.pdbx_description
1 polymer ?
#
loop_
_entity_poly.entity_id
_entity_poly.type
_entity_poly.pdbx_seq_one_letter_code
_entity_poly.pdbx_strand_id
1 'polypeptide(L)'
;MESDLLSIPLHNFLTRIFDVQPKWSLSHFTSLLKMPIGHSRLKLTLLSFATTVLDAIPIFATVFSVLQFMKMFPPNTAIGIPSNLEHNLSIYLHMETAFLVYFYLQYQRLQKHIPPPPLSELERGKTFFRILDHSSNEFRDYFAGWFYWKANKKQVLAAEFHLIRRDNFRDWFSWMLYGARSYDQLLQDPNKQPLVAELNAFIQDFELAKNIVIQPGRNGDMEPLILNYNTVEAYPKPLIFYSIIALVESIAFVFLHCMGFQRFNHKTRELYEATTGINYWKLSRETESKHLPIVFFHGIGCGLFPYVELLMKVVKSNATSTIFLVELPHVAMRLTDNVPSMQQTIFEVETMLDSHGFPSCIVVGHSLGTAV
;
A
#
# COMPACT_ATOMS: atom_id res chain seq x y z
N MET A 1 26.41 -35.32 52.90
CA MET A 1 25.27 -35.85 52.14
C MET A 1 24.54 -34.64 51.60
N GLU A 2 24.96 -34.14 50.44
CA GLU A 2 24.38 -34.49 49.12
C GLU A 2 22.86 -34.25 49.12
N SER A 3 22.31 -33.34 48.33
CA SER A 3 22.47 -33.29 46.87
C SER A 3 22.21 -31.89 46.29
N ASP A 4 23.19 -31.41 45.53
CA ASP A 4 23.03 -30.49 44.40
C ASP A 4 22.37 -31.22 43.23
N LEU A 5 21.52 -30.53 42.45
CA LEU A 5 21.40 -30.72 41.00
C LEU A 5 20.61 -29.55 40.36
N LEU A 6 21.39 -28.63 39.79
CA LEU A 6 21.21 -27.92 38.51
C LEU A 6 19.96 -27.03 38.30
N SER A 7 20.10 -25.76 38.70
CA SER A 7 19.56 -24.61 37.98
C SER A 7 20.64 -24.09 37.01
N ILE A 8 20.40 -24.22 35.70
CA ILE A 8 21.21 -23.53 34.68
C ILE A 8 20.46 -22.24 34.32
N PRO A 9 21.05 -21.04 34.52
CA PRO A 9 20.36 -19.81 34.18
C PRO A 9 20.40 -19.57 32.66
N LEU A 10 19.21 -19.44 32.06
CA LEU A 10 18.93 -19.14 30.65
C LEU A 10 19.73 -17.94 30.10
N HIS A 11 20.21 -17.07 31.00
CA HIS A 11 21.05 -15.93 30.69
C HIS A 11 22.41 -16.33 30.09
N ASN A 12 23.03 -17.42 30.55
CA ASN A 12 24.35 -17.88 30.07
C ASN A 12 24.30 -18.61 28.71
N PHE A 13 23.11 -19.07 28.29
CA PHE A 13 22.92 -19.70 26.98
C PHE A 13 22.84 -18.65 25.86
N LEU A 14 22.18 -17.52 26.12
CA LEU A 14 22.06 -16.42 25.15
C LEU A 14 23.40 -15.69 24.98
N THR A 15 24.12 -15.36 26.05
CA THR A 15 25.46 -14.75 25.92
C THR A 15 26.45 -15.64 25.18
N ARG A 16 26.43 -16.98 25.37
CA ARG A 16 27.32 -17.89 24.62
C ARG A 16 26.99 -18.03 23.13
N ILE A 17 25.77 -17.74 22.69
CA ILE A 17 25.44 -17.65 21.26
C ILE A 17 25.93 -16.33 20.65
N PHE A 18 25.95 -15.24 21.43
CA PHE A 18 26.24 -13.89 20.94
C PHE A 18 27.68 -13.40 21.17
N ASP A 19 28.49 -14.06 22.00
CA ASP A 19 29.93 -13.78 22.17
C ASP A 19 30.82 -14.39 21.07
N VAL A 20 30.21 -15.19 20.18
CA VAL A 20 30.85 -15.61 18.95
C VAL A 20 30.69 -14.45 17.96
N GLN A 21 31.74 -13.64 17.81
CA GLN A 21 32.01 -12.81 16.62
C GLN A 21 31.31 -13.44 15.41
N PRO A 22 30.34 -12.78 14.74
CA PRO A 22 29.48 -13.48 13.80
C PRO A 22 30.31 -13.94 12.60
N LYS A 23 30.78 -15.19 12.66
CA LYS A 23 31.30 -15.99 11.54
C LYS A 23 30.16 -16.50 10.66
N TRP A 24 28.99 -15.87 10.71
CA TRP A 24 27.98 -16.01 9.68
C TRP A 24 28.42 -15.13 8.50
N SER A 25 29.16 -15.72 7.57
CA SER A 25 29.59 -14.98 6.37
C SER A 25 28.35 -14.39 5.67
N LEU A 26 28.38 -13.09 5.40
CA LEU A 26 27.36 -12.34 4.64
C LEU A 26 26.86 -13.07 3.38
N SER A 27 27.68 -13.97 2.81
CA SER A 27 27.37 -14.77 1.63
C SER A 27 26.21 -15.75 1.80
N HIS A 28 26.00 -16.35 2.98
CA HIS A 28 24.97 -17.39 3.14
C HIS A 28 23.55 -16.80 3.15
N PHE A 29 23.35 -15.67 3.84
CA PHE A 29 22.06 -14.97 3.89
C PHE A 29 21.76 -14.16 2.63
N THR A 30 22.78 -13.53 2.03
CA THR A 30 22.61 -12.86 0.73
C THR A 30 22.30 -13.85 -0.39
N SER A 31 22.63 -15.15 -0.27
CA SER A 31 22.23 -16.14 -1.28
C SER A 31 20.72 -16.46 -1.27
N LEU A 32 20.07 -16.38 -0.09
CA LEU A 32 18.62 -16.57 0.05
C LEU A 32 17.81 -15.33 -0.37
N LEU A 33 18.39 -14.13 -0.24
CA LEU A 33 17.78 -12.85 -0.61
C LEU A 33 18.16 -12.34 -2.01
N LYS A 34 19.24 -12.87 -2.62
CA LYS A 34 19.50 -12.74 -4.06
C LYS A 34 18.48 -13.60 -4.82
N MET A 35 17.25 -13.13 -4.90
CA MET A 35 16.40 -13.44 -6.04
C MET A 35 16.62 -12.35 -7.09
N PRO A 36 17.58 -12.51 -8.03
CA PRO A 36 17.42 -11.82 -9.28
C PRO A 36 16.10 -12.34 -9.87
N ILE A 37 15.14 -11.45 -10.05
CA ILE A 37 13.88 -11.74 -10.75
C ILE A 37 14.24 -11.87 -12.24
N GLY A 38 14.93 -12.96 -12.59
CA GLY A 38 14.93 -13.47 -13.94
C GLY A 38 13.55 -14.04 -14.20
N HIS A 39 12.85 -13.53 -15.21
CA HIS A 39 11.56 -14.02 -15.67
C HIS A 39 11.71 -15.38 -16.36
N SER A 40 11.99 -16.43 -15.59
CA SER A 40 11.84 -17.80 -16.10
C SER A 40 10.35 -18.10 -16.19
N ARG A 41 9.90 -18.63 -17.35
CA ARG A 41 8.52 -19.09 -17.55
C ARG A 41 8.05 -19.98 -16.39
N LEU A 42 8.92 -20.82 -15.86
CA LEU A 42 8.63 -21.67 -14.70
C LEU A 42 8.21 -20.87 -13.46
N LYS A 43 8.91 -19.78 -13.14
CA LYS A 43 8.57 -18.93 -11.97
C LYS A 43 7.21 -18.27 -12.15
N LEU A 44 6.91 -17.77 -13.35
CA LEU A 44 5.60 -17.20 -13.65
C LEU A 44 4.50 -18.25 -13.55
N THR A 45 4.71 -19.44 -14.11
CA THR A 45 3.75 -20.55 -14.00
C THR A 45 3.52 -20.96 -12.55
N LEU A 46 4.58 -21.10 -11.74
CA LEU A 46 4.46 -21.43 -10.32
C LEU A 46 3.73 -20.33 -9.54
N LEU A 47 4.03 -19.07 -9.81
CA LEU A 47 3.34 -17.93 -9.18
C LEU A 47 1.86 -17.91 -9.56
N SER A 48 1.55 -18.04 -10.86
CA SER A 48 0.16 -18.11 -11.34
C SER A 48 -0.58 -19.27 -10.70
N PHE A 49 0.04 -20.45 -10.65
CA PHE A 49 -0.55 -21.62 -9.99
C PHE A 49 -0.82 -21.35 -8.50
N ALA A 50 0.16 -20.80 -7.77
CA ALA A 50 0.00 -20.46 -6.36
C ALA A 50 -1.12 -19.42 -6.14
N THR A 51 -1.20 -18.39 -6.98
CA THR A 51 -2.30 -17.41 -6.91
C THR A 51 -3.65 -18.04 -7.19
N THR A 52 -3.76 -18.91 -8.19
CA THR A 52 -5.01 -19.60 -8.52
C THR A 52 -5.44 -20.53 -7.38
N VAL A 53 -4.50 -21.24 -6.74
CA VAL A 53 -4.80 -22.08 -5.58
C VAL A 53 -5.33 -21.23 -4.43
N LEU A 54 -4.67 -20.11 -4.10
CA LEU A 54 -5.13 -19.20 -3.05
C LEU A 54 -6.51 -18.61 -3.34
N ASP A 55 -6.75 -18.20 -4.59
CA ASP A 55 -8.02 -17.59 -5.01
C ASP A 55 -9.19 -18.62 -5.02
N ALA A 56 -8.88 -19.92 -5.12
CA ALA A 56 -9.89 -20.97 -5.05
C ALA A 56 -10.35 -21.28 -3.60
N ILE A 57 -9.54 -20.96 -2.59
CA ILE A 57 -9.82 -21.30 -1.18
C ILE A 57 -11.19 -20.75 -0.71
N PRO A 58 -11.54 -19.46 -0.91
CA PRO A 58 -12.83 -18.93 -0.45
C PRO A 58 -14.03 -19.58 -1.15
N ILE A 59 -13.87 -19.98 -2.42
CA ILE A 59 -14.91 -20.67 -3.19
C ILE A 59 -15.16 -22.06 -2.61
N PHE A 60 -14.09 -22.86 -2.42
CA PHE A 60 -14.19 -24.19 -1.83
C PHE A 60 -14.75 -24.14 -0.41
N ALA A 61 -14.31 -23.18 0.41
CA ALA A 61 -14.79 -22.97 1.76
C ALA A 61 -16.30 -22.68 1.78
N THR A 62 -16.79 -21.84 0.87
CA THR A 62 -18.21 -21.50 0.76
C THR A 62 -19.04 -22.71 0.35
N VAL A 63 -18.62 -23.46 -0.68
CA VAL A 63 -19.30 -24.69 -1.11
C VAL A 63 -19.35 -25.70 0.02
N PHE A 64 -18.23 -25.92 0.72
CA PHE A 64 -18.17 -26.81 1.88
C PHE A 64 -19.15 -26.39 2.97
N SER A 65 -19.16 -25.11 3.36
CA SER A 65 -20.05 -24.59 4.41
C SER A 65 -21.53 -24.74 4.06
N VAL A 66 -21.91 -24.47 2.80
CA VAL A 66 -23.28 -24.66 2.32
C VAL A 66 -23.68 -26.14 2.37
N LEU A 67 -22.82 -27.05 1.92
CA LEU A 67 -23.10 -28.48 1.97
C LEU A 67 -23.25 -29.00 3.40
N GLN A 68 -22.43 -28.54 4.34
CA GLN A 68 -22.57 -28.91 5.76
C GLN A 68 -23.88 -28.38 6.35
N PHE A 69 -24.26 -27.14 6.04
CA PHE A 69 -25.54 -26.57 6.45
C PHE A 69 -26.73 -27.37 5.90
N MET A 70 -26.69 -27.77 4.63
CA MET A 70 -27.75 -28.60 4.01
C MET A 70 -27.88 -29.98 4.66
N LYS A 71 -26.78 -30.57 5.13
CA LYS A 71 -26.80 -31.86 5.86
C LYS A 71 -27.46 -31.79 7.23
N MET A 72 -27.69 -30.59 7.79
CA MET A 72 -28.42 -30.44 9.05
C MET A 72 -29.94 -30.66 8.90
N PHE A 73 -30.49 -30.63 7.68
CA PHE A 73 -31.94 -30.72 7.42
C PHE A 73 -32.49 -32.15 7.21
N PRO A 74 -31.76 -33.13 6.64
CA PRO A 74 -32.20 -34.53 6.67
C PRO A 74 -31.77 -35.24 7.99
N PRO A 75 -32.71 -35.81 8.77
CA PRO A 75 -32.43 -36.32 10.13
C PRO A 75 -31.64 -37.65 10.24
N ASN A 76 -31.14 -38.24 9.15
CA ASN A 76 -30.68 -39.64 9.13
C ASN A 76 -29.21 -39.87 8.76
N THR A 77 -28.29 -39.03 9.25
CA THR A 77 -26.86 -39.36 9.20
C THR A 77 -26.25 -39.28 10.58
N ALA A 78 -25.88 -40.44 11.13
CA ALA A 78 -25.03 -40.53 12.31
C ALA A 78 -23.70 -39.82 12.01
N ILE A 79 -23.47 -38.68 12.67
CA ILE A 79 -22.24 -37.91 12.54
C ILE A 79 -21.18 -38.66 13.34
N GLY A 80 -20.35 -39.44 12.65
CA GLY A 80 -19.12 -39.97 13.23
C GLY A 80 -18.28 -38.81 13.75
N ILE A 81 -17.64 -38.96 14.91
CA ILE A 81 -16.75 -37.95 15.48
C ILE A 81 -15.61 -37.76 14.48
N PRO A 82 -15.49 -36.59 13.82
CA PRO A 82 -14.42 -36.36 12.87
C PRO A 82 -13.08 -36.46 13.60
N SER A 83 -12.04 -36.88 12.88
CA SER A 83 -10.68 -36.75 13.41
C SER A 83 -10.38 -35.29 13.77
N ASN A 84 -9.46 -35.05 14.72
CA ASN A 84 -9.09 -33.67 15.11
C ASN A 84 -8.68 -32.80 13.91
N LEU A 85 -8.07 -33.40 12.87
CA LEU A 85 -7.67 -32.71 11.64
C LEU A 85 -8.88 -32.29 10.81
N GLU A 86 -9.85 -33.18 10.60
CA GLU A 86 -11.09 -32.87 9.87
C GLU A 86 -11.91 -31.81 10.59
N HIS A 87 -11.95 -31.87 11.92
CA HIS A 87 -12.63 -30.87 12.74
C HIS A 87 -12.00 -29.48 12.57
N ASN A 88 -10.67 -29.38 12.72
CA ASN A 88 -9.94 -28.12 12.56
C ASN A 88 -10.04 -27.55 11.14
N LEU A 89 -9.98 -28.41 10.12
CA LEU A 89 -10.16 -28.00 8.73
C LEU A 89 -11.59 -27.47 8.49
N SER A 90 -12.61 -28.14 9.05
CA SER A 90 -14.00 -27.68 8.96
C SER A 90 -14.18 -26.30 9.59
N ILE A 91 -13.60 -26.07 10.78
CA ILE A 91 -13.63 -24.76 11.45
C ILE A 91 -12.99 -23.69 10.55
N TYR A 92 -11.80 -23.98 10.00
CA TYR A 92 -11.13 -23.05 9.10
C TYR A 92 -12.00 -22.70 7.88
N LEU A 93 -12.61 -23.68 7.22
CA LEU A 93 -13.47 -23.44 6.05
C LEU A 93 -14.72 -22.61 6.41
N HIS A 94 -15.29 -22.79 7.61
CA HIS A 94 -16.38 -21.93 8.08
C HIS A 94 -15.91 -20.50 8.37
N MET A 95 -14.76 -20.33 9.03
CA MET A 95 -14.14 -19.02 9.26
C MET A 95 -13.85 -18.30 7.94
N GLU A 96 -13.32 -19.02 6.96
CA GLU A 96 -13.02 -18.50 5.62
C GLU A 96 -14.30 -18.03 4.91
N THR A 97 -15.40 -18.78 5.03
CA THR A 97 -16.70 -18.38 4.49
C THR A 97 -17.23 -17.11 5.19
N ALA A 98 -17.16 -17.05 6.52
CA ALA A 98 -17.56 -15.87 7.29
C ALA A 98 -16.68 -14.65 6.94
N PHE A 99 -15.39 -14.86 6.72
CA PHE A 99 -14.46 -13.83 6.30
C PHE A 99 -14.74 -13.32 4.89
N LEU A 100 -15.12 -14.20 3.96
CA LEU A 100 -15.57 -13.79 2.62
C LEU A 100 -16.82 -12.90 2.69
N VAL A 101 -17.78 -13.24 3.54
CA VAL A 101 -18.96 -12.38 3.80
C VAL A 101 -18.52 -11.03 4.36
N TYR A 102 -17.65 -11.03 5.37
CA TYR A 102 -17.08 -9.81 5.93
C TYR A 102 -16.39 -8.95 4.86
N PHE A 103 -15.58 -9.55 3.99
CA PHE A 103 -14.91 -8.86 2.90
C PHE A 103 -15.91 -8.14 1.99
N TYR A 104 -16.98 -8.82 1.55
CA TYR A 104 -17.97 -8.17 0.67
C TYR A 104 -18.75 -7.04 1.37
N LEU A 105 -19.03 -7.18 2.67
CA LEU A 105 -19.63 -6.10 3.46
C LEU A 105 -18.69 -4.89 3.54
N GLN A 106 -17.40 -5.10 3.77
CA GLN A 106 -16.40 -4.02 3.80
C GLN A 106 -16.19 -3.42 2.41
N TYR A 107 -16.14 -4.25 1.37
CA TYR A 107 -16.04 -3.80 -0.01
C TYR A 107 -17.15 -2.81 -0.33
N GLN A 108 -18.41 -3.17 -0.06
CA GLN A 108 -19.55 -2.27 -0.28
C GLN A 108 -19.45 -0.98 0.54
N ARG A 109 -19.08 -1.07 1.82
CA ARG A 109 -18.91 0.10 2.69
C ARG A 109 -17.83 1.06 2.15
N LEU A 110 -16.71 0.51 1.68
CA LEU A 110 -15.53 1.26 1.27
C LEU A 110 -15.59 1.79 -0.17
N GLN A 111 -16.57 1.39 -0.99
CA GLN A 111 -16.81 2.01 -2.31
C GLN A 111 -17.44 3.41 -2.22
N LYS A 112 -17.78 3.91 -1.03
CA LYS A 112 -18.32 5.26 -0.86
C LYS A 112 -17.30 6.29 -1.33
N HIS A 113 -17.68 7.07 -2.35
CA HIS A 113 -16.81 8.11 -2.89
C HIS A 113 -16.54 9.23 -1.87
N ILE A 114 -15.28 9.64 -1.80
CA ILE A 114 -14.84 10.81 -1.05
C ILE A 114 -14.43 11.86 -2.08
N PRO A 115 -15.19 12.97 -2.23
CA PRO A 115 -14.84 14.02 -3.16
C PRO A 115 -13.49 14.63 -2.75
N PRO A 116 -12.64 15.02 -3.71
CA PRO A 116 -11.39 15.69 -3.39
C PRO A 116 -11.68 17.06 -2.74
N PRO A 117 -10.76 17.58 -1.91
CA PRO A 117 -10.90 18.91 -1.34
C PRO A 117 -11.00 19.97 -2.47
N PRO A 118 -11.83 21.00 -2.31
CA PRO A 118 -11.97 22.04 -3.33
C PRO A 118 -10.67 22.84 -3.46
N LEU A 119 -10.31 23.19 -4.70
CA LEU A 119 -9.15 24.03 -5.00
C LEU A 119 -9.60 25.47 -5.28
N SER A 120 -8.86 26.44 -4.73
CA SER A 120 -8.98 27.85 -5.11
C SER A 120 -8.50 28.07 -6.56
N GLU A 121 -8.85 29.22 -7.15
CA GLU A 121 -8.40 29.59 -8.50
C GLU A 121 -6.88 29.57 -8.63
N LEU A 122 -6.18 30.13 -7.64
CA LEU A 122 -4.72 30.13 -7.60
C LEU A 122 -4.14 28.70 -7.56
N GLU A 123 -4.74 27.81 -6.77
CA GLU A 123 -4.31 26.42 -6.66
C GLU A 123 -4.58 25.63 -7.94
N ARG A 124 -5.73 25.85 -8.59
CA ARG A 124 -6.05 25.24 -9.89
C ARG A 124 -5.04 25.65 -10.95
N GLY A 125 -4.77 26.95 -11.08
CA GLY A 125 -3.76 27.47 -12.00
C GLY A 125 -2.36 26.90 -11.74
N LYS A 126 -1.91 26.93 -10.47
CA LYS A 126 -0.60 26.33 -10.08
C LYS A 126 -0.53 24.84 -10.41
N THR A 127 -1.59 24.09 -10.15
CA THR A 127 -1.65 22.65 -10.41
C THR A 127 -1.62 22.36 -11.91
N PHE A 128 -2.39 23.11 -12.70
CA PHE A 128 -2.40 23.01 -14.16
C PHE A 128 -1.02 23.26 -14.78
N PHE A 129 -0.41 24.42 -14.50
CA PHE A 129 0.88 24.79 -15.09
C PHE A 129 2.00 23.84 -14.65
N ARG A 130 1.99 23.41 -13.39
CA ARG A 130 2.95 22.39 -12.91
C ARG A 130 2.86 21.11 -13.77
N ILE A 131 1.67 20.60 -14.03
CA ILE A 131 1.52 19.39 -14.84
C ILE A 131 1.95 19.63 -16.29
N LEU A 132 1.62 20.79 -16.86
CA LEU A 132 2.02 21.14 -18.22
C LEU A 132 3.55 21.21 -18.39
N ASP A 133 4.25 21.71 -17.37
CA ASP A 133 5.72 21.80 -17.33
C ASP A 133 6.35 20.42 -17.15
N HIS A 134 5.88 19.63 -16.18
CA HIS A 134 6.45 18.31 -15.87
C HIS A 134 6.15 17.26 -16.95
N SER A 135 5.05 17.37 -17.68
CA SER A 135 4.70 16.46 -18.79
C SER A 135 5.40 16.82 -20.10
N SER A 136 6.22 17.88 -20.16
CA SER A 136 6.67 18.47 -21.41
C SER A 136 7.39 17.53 -22.39
N ASN A 137 8.27 16.66 -21.90
CA ASN A 137 9.05 15.76 -22.75
C ASN A 137 8.29 14.49 -23.19
N GLU A 138 7.25 14.11 -22.45
CA GLU A 138 6.50 12.84 -22.65
C GLU A 138 5.00 13.11 -22.57
N PHE A 139 4.56 14.22 -23.17
CA PHE A 139 3.22 14.74 -22.97
C PHE A 139 2.14 13.75 -23.41
N ARG A 140 2.30 13.15 -24.58
CA ARG A 140 1.32 12.19 -25.10
C ARG A 140 1.26 10.95 -24.24
N ASP A 141 2.40 10.43 -23.79
CA ASP A 141 2.49 9.28 -22.89
C ASP A 141 1.84 9.57 -21.54
N TYR A 142 2.17 10.70 -20.93
CA TYR A 142 1.60 11.12 -19.65
C TYR A 142 0.08 11.20 -19.71
N PHE A 143 -0.47 11.91 -20.70
CA PHE A 143 -1.91 12.12 -20.79
C PHE A 143 -2.67 10.91 -21.31
N ALA A 144 -2.11 10.11 -22.22
CA ALA A 144 -2.76 8.87 -22.65
C ALA A 144 -2.96 7.89 -21.48
N GLY A 145 -2.00 7.82 -20.55
CA GLY A 145 -2.10 6.99 -19.34
C GLY A 145 -3.27 7.33 -18.41
N TRP A 146 -3.84 8.53 -18.53
CA TRP A 146 -5.03 8.96 -17.78
C TRP A 146 -6.35 8.54 -18.42
N PHE A 147 -6.33 7.82 -19.55
CA PHE A 147 -7.53 7.30 -20.20
C PHE A 147 -7.41 5.80 -20.41
N TYR A 148 -8.54 5.10 -20.45
CA TYR A 148 -8.59 3.67 -20.74
C TYR A 148 -9.75 3.32 -21.66
N TRP A 149 -9.58 2.21 -22.40
CA TRP A 149 -10.59 1.65 -23.28
C TRP A 149 -11.68 0.94 -22.46
N LYS A 150 -12.96 1.28 -22.70
CA LYS A 150 -14.09 0.71 -21.96
C LYS A 150 -14.17 -0.82 -22.07
N ALA A 151 -13.92 -1.34 -23.27
CA ALA A 151 -14.13 -2.75 -23.61
C ALA A 151 -13.17 -3.70 -22.89
N ASN A 152 -11.93 -3.30 -22.66
CA ASN A 152 -10.87 -4.17 -22.12
C ASN A 152 -10.12 -3.58 -20.93
N LYS A 153 -10.50 -2.37 -20.49
CA LYS A 153 -9.89 -1.62 -19.38
C LYS A 153 -8.38 -1.38 -19.52
N LYS A 154 -7.84 -1.46 -20.74
CA LYS A 154 -6.43 -1.14 -21.02
C LYS A 154 -6.26 0.36 -21.10
N GLN A 155 -5.17 0.85 -20.50
CA GLN A 155 -4.74 2.25 -20.66
C GLN A 155 -4.49 2.57 -22.13
N VAL A 156 -4.83 3.79 -22.53
CA VAL A 156 -4.58 4.31 -23.87
C VAL A 156 -3.08 4.53 -24.04
N LEU A 157 -2.53 4.12 -25.18
CA LEU A 157 -1.11 4.30 -25.48
C LEU A 157 -0.85 5.68 -26.10
N ALA A 158 0.38 6.18 -26.01
CA ALA A 158 0.74 7.48 -26.61
C ALA A 158 0.48 7.57 -28.12
N ALA A 159 0.64 6.46 -28.85
CA ALA A 159 0.30 6.37 -30.27
C ALA A 159 -1.20 6.61 -30.53
N GLU A 160 -2.04 6.26 -29.56
CA GLU A 160 -3.50 6.38 -29.60
C GLU A 160 -4.00 7.71 -29.01
N PHE A 161 -3.10 8.58 -28.52
CA PHE A 161 -3.45 9.87 -27.90
C PHE A 161 -4.41 10.72 -28.76
N HIS A 162 -4.23 10.69 -30.08
CA HIS A 162 -5.05 11.43 -31.04
C HIS A 162 -6.54 11.00 -31.07
N LEU A 163 -6.87 9.86 -30.47
CA LEU A 163 -8.24 9.36 -30.34
C LEU A 163 -8.97 9.95 -29.13
N ILE A 164 -8.25 10.53 -28.18
CA ILE A 164 -8.81 11.24 -27.02
C ILE A 164 -9.36 12.59 -27.52
N ARG A 165 -10.65 12.83 -27.29
CA ARG A 165 -11.35 14.02 -27.79
C ARG A 165 -11.52 15.07 -26.70
N ARG A 166 -11.90 16.28 -27.11
CA ARG A 166 -12.02 17.44 -26.22
C ARG A 166 -12.93 17.18 -25.02
N ASP A 167 -14.05 16.47 -25.21
CA ASP A 167 -14.98 16.17 -24.11
C ASP A 167 -14.43 15.14 -23.13
N ASN A 168 -13.57 14.21 -23.58
CA ASN A 168 -12.87 13.29 -22.67
C ASN A 168 -11.92 14.08 -21.74
N PHE A 169 -11.18 15.07 -22.27
CA PHE A 169 -10.36 15.96 -21.46
C PHE A 169 -11.19 16.82 -20.51
N ARG A 170 -12.36 17.30 -20.97
CA ARG A 170 -13.27 18.05 -20.10
C ARG A 170 -13.68 17.24 -18.88
N ASP A 171 -14.01 15.96 -19.03
CA ASP A 171 -14.32 15.11 -17.88
C ASP A 171 -13.13 14.97 -16.92
N TRP A 172 -11.93 14.75 -17.47
CA TRP A 172 -10.72 14.60 -16.66
C TRP A 172 -10.38 15.87 -15.88
N PHE A 173 -10.41 17.04 -16.54
CA PHE A 173 -10.21 18.34 -15.88
C PHE A 173 -11.33 18.68 -14.87
N SER A 174 -12.58 18.30 -15.17
CA SER A 174 -13.70 18.49 -14.22
C SER A 174 -13.43 17.82 -12.89
N TRP A 175 -12.85 16.61 -12.93
CA TRP A 175 -12.43 15.93 -11.71
C TRP A 175 -11.20 16.57 -11.09
N MET A 176 -10.13 16.67 -11.86
CA MET A 176 -8.80 16.98 -11.33
C MET A 176 -8.72 18.40 -10.76
N LEU A 177 -9.36 19.39 -11.39
CA LEU A 177 -9.31 20.79 -10.94
C LEU A 177 -10.52 21.22 -10.10
N TYR A 178 -11.68 20.61 -10.33
CA TYR A 178 -12.96 21.09 -9.77
C TYR A 178 -13.68 20.07 -8.88
N GLY A 179 -13.13 18.87 -8.72
CA GLY A 179 -13.73 17.80 -7.92
C GLY A 179 -15.14 17.42 -8.38
N ALA A 180 -15.44 17.57 -9.67
CA ALA A 180 -16.69 17.11 -10.28
C ALA A 180 -16.45 15.76 -10.97
N ARG A 181 -17.42 14.84 -10.91
CA ARG A 181 -17.29 13.50 -11.49
C ARG A 181 -17.23 13.51 -13.01
N SER A 182 -17.84 14.51 -13.65
CA SER A 182 -17.86 14.66 -15.10
C SER A 182 -18.08 16.12 -15.47
N TYR A 183 -17.88 16.44 -16.75
CA TYR A 183 -18.19 17.75 -17.29
C TYR A 183 -19.69 18.06 -17.21
N ASP A 184 -20.55 17.06 -17.42
CA ASP A 184 -22.00 17.22 -17.31
C ASP A 184 -22.42 17.60 -15.88
N GLN A 185 -21.78 17.02 -14.86
CA GLN A 185 -22.05 17.38 -13.47
C GLN A 185 -21.56 18.80 -13.16
N LEU A 186 -20.42 19.21 -13.72
CA LEU A 186 -19.89 20.56 -13.57
C LEU A 186 -20.86 21.61 -14.14
N LEU A 187 -21.47 21.31 -15.29
CA LEU A 187 -22.46 22.18 -15.94
C LEU A 187 -23.77 22.29 -15.15
N GLN A 188 -24.19 21.21 -14.50
CA GLN A 188 -25.46 21.15 -13.76
C GLN A 188 -25.36 21.79 -12.36
N ASP A 189 -24.16 21.90 -11.80
CA ASP A 189 -23.93 22.54 -10.49
C ASP A 189 -23.92 24.08 -10.63
N PRO A 190 -24.92 24.81 -10.10
CA PRO A 190 -25.00 26.26 -10.25
C PRO A 190 -23.79 27.01 -9.68
N ASN A 191 -23.12 26.44 -8.68
CA ASN A 191 -21.94 27.05 -8.06
C ASN A 191 -20.67 26.84 -8.89
N LYS A 192 -20.63 25.81 -9.75
CA LYS A 192 -19.46 25.45 -10.56
C LYS A 192 -19.61 25.77 -12.03
N GLN A 193 -20.82 25.95 -12.54
CA GLN A 193 -21.09 26.33 -13.93
C GLN A 193 -20.27 27.55 -14.40
N PRO A 194 -20.06 28.61 -13.59
CA PRO A 194 -19.22 29.74 -13.99
C PRO A 194 -17.75 29.37 -14.27
N LEU A 195 -17.28 28.26 -13.71
CA LEU A 195 -15.89 27.77 -13.85
C LEU A 195 -15.66 27.04 -15.18
N VAL A 196 -16.71 26.76 -15.95
CA VAL A 196 -16.62 26.09 -17.26
C VAL A 196 -15.80 26.90 -18.26
N ALA A 197 -15.85 28.23 -18.19
CA ALA A 197 -15.05 29.10 -19.05
C ALA A 197 -13.54 28.93 -18.76
N GLU A 198 -13.17 28.89 -17.48
CA GLU A 198 -11.79 28.65 -17.02
C GLU A 198 -11.29 27.27 -17.46
N LEU A 199 -12.10 26.22 -17.29
CA LEU A 199 -11.76 24.87 -17.74
C LEU A 199 -11.48 24.84 -19.25
N ASN A 200 -12.32 25.48 -20.05
CA ASN A 200 -12.14 25.52 -21.51
C ASN A 200 -10.89 26.33 -21.91
N ALA A 201 -10.55 27.38 -21.15
CA ALA A 201 -9.32 28.14 -21.33
C ALA A 201 -8.10 27.27 -21.04
N PHE A 202 -8.10 26.47 -19.97
CA PHE A 202 -7.01 25.52 -19.68
C PHE A 202 -6.80 24.51 -20.81
N ILE A 203 -7.88 23.97 -21.41
CA ILE A 203 -7.74 23.07 -22.58
C ILE A 203 -7.14 23.83 -23.78
N GLN A 204 -7.48 25.10 -23.97
CA GLN A 204 -6.91 25.91 -25.04
C GLN A 204 -5.42 26.20 -24.81
N ASP A 205 -5.04 26.54 -23.58
CA ASP A 205 -3.64 26.75 -23.19
C ASP A 205 -2.81 25.48 -23.42
N PHE A 206 -3.42 24.33 -23.19
CA PHE A 206 -2.85 23.01 -23.46
C PHE A 206 -2.55 22.78 -24.95
N GLU A 207 -3.51 23.10 -25.82
CA GLU A 207 -3.37 23.05 -27.28
C GLU A 207 -2.26 23.98 -27.78
N LEU A 208 -2.24 25.22 -27.28
CA LEU A 208 -1.26 26.24 -27.64
C LEU A 208 0.16 25.86 -27.16
N ALA A 209 0.31 25.50 -25.90
CA ALA A 209 1.61 25.24 -25.29
C ALA A 209 2.33 24.03 -25.90
N LYS A 210 1.57 23.04 -26.40
CA LYS A 210 2.14 21.83 -27.03
C LYS A 210 2.00 21.80 -28.53
N ASN A 211 1.44 22.85 -29.14
CA ASN A 211 1.16 22.93 -30.57
C ASN A 211 0.43 21.68 -31.08
N ILE A 212 -0.64 21.30 -30.38
CA ILE A 212 -1.50 20.16 -30.73
C ILE A 212 -2.92 20.65 -31.00
N VAL A 213 -3.67 19.86 -31.77
CA VAL A 213 -5.10 20.09 -31.98
C VAL A 213 -5.86 18.90 -31.42
N ILE A 214 -6.64 19.13 -30.35
CA ILE A 214 -7.53 18.14 -29.77
C ILE A 214 -8.84 18.18 -30.54
N GLN A 215 -9.16 17.06 -31.16
CA GLN A 215 -10.35 16.99 -32.00
C GLN A 215 -11.64 17.18 -31.17
N PRO A 216 -12.66 17.86 -31.73
CA PRO A 216 -13.91 18.13 -31.01
C PRO A 216 -14.72 16.85 -30.75
N GLY A 217 -15.68 16.95 -29.83
CA GLY A 217 -16.60 15.88 -29.46
C GLY A 217 -16.06 14.95 -28.39
N ARG A 218 -16.68 13.76 -28.29
CA ARG A 218 -16.37 12.71 -27.32
C ARG A 218 -16.07 11.41 -28.03
N ASN A 219 -14.98 10.74 -27.64
CA ASN A 219 -14.79 9.34 -27.98
C ASN A 219 -15.57 8.49 -26.96
N GLY A 220 -16.62 7.80 -27.43
CA GLY A 220 -17.49 6.98 -26.59
C GLY A 220 -16.86 5.67 -26.10
N ASP A 221 -15.76 5.23 -26.71
CA ASP A 221 -15.07 3.98 -26.36
C ASP A 221 -14.01 4.15 -25.28
N MET A 222 -13.74 5.40 -24.87
CA MET A 222 -12.73 5.75 -23.87
C MET A 222 -13.37 6.40 -22.64
N GLU A 223 -12.77 6.17 -21.48
CA GLU A 223 -13.09 6.85 -20.22
C GLU A 223 -11.83 7.44 -19.59
N PRO A 224 -11.93 8.61 -18.95
CA PRO A 224 -10.86 9.11 -18.10
C PRO A 224 -10.77 8.30 -16.80
N LEU A 225 -9.56 8.12 -16.32
CA LEU A 225 -9.25 7.68 -14.98
C LEU A 225 -9.51 8.85 -14.02
N ILE A 226 -10.48 8.66 -13.14
CA ILE A 226 -11.00 9.59 -12.15
C ILE A 226 -10.91 8.91 -10.78
N LEU A 227 -9.76 9.05 -10.11
CA LEU A 227 -9.39 8.21 -8.96
C LEU A 227 -10.37 8.27 -7.78
N ASN A 228 -11.03 9.41 -7.55
CA ASN A 228 -11.99 9.57 -6.45
C ASN A 228 -13.35 8.90 -6.71
N TYR A 229 -13.71 8.68 -7.98
CA TYR A 229 -15.05 8.23 -8.38
C TYR A 229 -15.07 6.91 -9.16
N ASN A 230 -13.94 6.44 -9.68
CA ASN A 230 -13.87 5.09 -10.22
C ASN A 230 -14.00 4.07 -9.09
N THR A 231 -14.69 2.97 -9.36
CA THR A 231 -14.78 1.85 -8.44
C THR A 231 -13.42 1.18 -8.32
N VAL A 232 -12.99 0.90 -7.09
CA VAL A 232 -11.76 0.14 -6.85
C VAL A 232 -12.09 -1.34 -6.98
N GLU A 233 -11.54 -2.02 -7.99
CA GLU A 233 -11.68 -3.46 -8.13
C GLU A 233 -10.82 -4.17 -7.08
N ALA A 234 -11.46 -4.72 -6.05
CA ALA A 234 -10.80 -5.48 -4.99
C ALA A 234 -11.24 -6.94 -5.04
N TYR A 235 -10.26 -7.85 -4.94
CA TYR A 235 -10.50 -9.29 -4.94
C TYR A 235 -10.28 -9.87 -3.54
N PRO A 236 -11.15 -10.79 -3.08
CA PRO A 236 -10.97 -11.42 -1.79
C PRO A 236 -9.72 -12.29 -1.80
N LYS A 237 -8.85 -12.11 -0.79
CA LYS A 237 -7.74 -13.02 -0.50
C LYS A 237 -8.10 -13.87 0.72
N PRO A 238 -7.69 -15.14 0.77
CA PRO A 238 -8.12 -16.01 1.86
C PRO A 238 -7.49 -15.62 3.20
N LEU A 239 -8.08 -16.04 4.33
CA LEU A 239 -7.53 -15.72 5.66
C LEU A 239 -6.05 -16.12 5.81
N ILE A 240 -5.67 -17.26 5.24
CA ILE A 240 -4.28 -17.76 5.28
C ILE A 240 -3.30 -16.77 4.64
N PHE A 241 -3.71 -16.01 3.64
CA PHE A 241 -2.87 -14.99 3.02
C PHE A 241 -2.51 -13.90 4.02
N TYR A 242 -3.49 -13.37 4.76
CA TYR A 242 -3.24 -12.35 5.79
C TYR A 242 -2.41 -12.90 6.95
N SER A 243 -2.59 -14.18 7.31
CA SER A 243 -1.72 -14.86 8.28
C SER A 243 -0.27 -14.94 7.81
N ILE A 244 -0.04 -15.22 6.51
CA ILE A 244 1.30 -15.21 5.92
C ILE A 244 1.90 -13.80 5.95
N ILE A 245 1.14 -12.77 5.59
CA ILE A 245 1.62 -11.38 5.67
C ILE A 245 2.02 -11.01 7.10
N ALA A 246 1.19 -11.33 8.10
CA ALA A 246 1.50 -11.10 9.50
C ALA A 246 2.76 -11.86 9.96
N LEU A 247 2.96 -13.09 9.49
CA LEU A 247 4.16 -13.88 9.78
C LEU A 247 5.42 -13.26 9.17
N VAL A 248 5.38 -12.92 7.88
CA VAL A 248 6.51 -12.31 7.15
C VAL A 248 6.93 -11.01 7.82
N GLU A 249 5.98 -10.22 8.27
CA GLU A 249 6.24 -9.00 8.98
C GLU A 249 6.78 -9.23 10.40
N SER A 250 6.26 -10.22 11.13
CA SER A 250 6.81 -10.61 12.43
C SER A 250 8.28 -11.03 12.30
N ILE A 251 8.63 -11.74 11.22
CA ILE A 251 10.01 -12.07 10.89
C ILE A 251 10.83 -10.79 10.67
N ALA A 252 10.33 -9.82 9.90
CA ALA A 252 11.00 -8.53 9.71
C ALA A 252 11.23 -7.79 11.04
N PHE A 253 10.25 -7.81 11.94
CA PHE A 253 10.36 -7.18 13.25
C PHE A 253 11.44 -7.84 14.11
N VAL A 254 11.53 -9.17 14.09
CA VAL A 254 12.63 -9.90 14.74
C VAL A 254 13.98 -9.49 14.13
N PHE A 255 14.09 -9.41 12.80
CA PHE A 255 15.31 -8.95 12.15
C PHE A 255 15.71 -7.53 12.57
N LEU A 256 14.77 -6.59 12.57
CA LEU A 256 15.01 -5.21 12.98
C LEU A 256 15.47 -5.12 14.44
N HIS A 257 14.83 -5.87 15.34
CA HIS A 257 15.27 -5.98 16.73
C HIS A 257 16.70 -6.54 16.84
N CYS A 258 17.02 -7.61 16.11
CA CYS A 258 18.37 -8.18 16.07
C CYS A 258 19.41 -7.19 15.51
N MET A 259 19.01 -6.25 14.65
CA MET A 259 19.85 -5.17 14.13
C MET A 259 19.99 -3.98 15.11
N GLY A 260 19.34 -4.03 16.28
CA GLY A 260 19.40 -2.99 17.30
C GLY A 260 18.34 -1.89 17.15
N PHE A 261 17.36 -2.05 16.26
CA PHE A 261 16.24 -1.12 16.20
C PHE A 261 15.29 -1.32 17.39
N GLN A 262 14.79 -0.21 17.90
CA GLN A 262 13.74 -0.13 18.91
C GLN A 262 12.45 0.32 18.26
N ARG A 263 11.35 -0.39 18.52
CA ARG A 263 10.03 -0.05 17.99
C ARG A 263 9.32 0.91 18.93
N PHE A 264 8.74 1.96 18.37
CA PHE A 264 7.94 2.95 19.08
C PHE A 264 6.51 2.90 18.55
N ASN A 265 5.56 2.81 19.48
CA ASN A 265 4.13 2.77 19.17
C ASN A 265 3.49 4.09 19.57
N HIS A 266 2.54 4.58 18.76
CA HIS A 266 1.77 5.77 19.11
C HIS A 266 1.02 5.62 20.43
N LYS A 267 0.54 4.41 20.76
CA LYS A 267 -0.22 4.14 22.00
C LYS A 267 0.59 4.29 23.28
N THR A 268 1.92 4.30 23.18
CA THR A 268 2.82 4.43 24.33
C THR A 268 3.37 5.85 24.48
N ARG A 269 2.93 6.80 23.66
CA ARG A 269 3.30 8.22 23.78
C ARG A 269 2.30 8.89 24.72
N GLU A 270 2.76 9.37 25.88
CA GLU A 270 1.93 9.97 26.94
C GLU A 270 1.18 11.25 26.53
N LEU A 271 1.48 11.82 25.35
CA LEU A 271 1.09 13.19 24.96
C LEU A 271 0.00 13.31 23.89
N TYR A 272 -0.59 12.22 23.38
CA TYR A 272 -1.51 12.30 22.24
C TYR A 272 -2.79 11.47 22.41
N GLU A 273 -3.87 11.96 21.81
CA GLU A 273 -5.11 11.20 21.60
C GLU A 273 -4.76 9.89 20.89
N ALA A 274 -5.12 8.75 21.50
CA ALA A 274 -4.68 7.41 21.12
C ALA A 274 -5.12 6.92 19.73
N THR A 275 -5.70 7.79 18.90
CA THR A 275 -6.35 7.47 17.63
C THR A 275 -5.55 7.90 16.39
N THR A 276 -4.50 8.73 16.52
CA THR A 276 -3.91 9.44 15.35
C THR A 276 -2.41 9.30 15.12
N GLY A 277 -1.67 8.48 15.87
CA GLY A 277 -0.20 8.46 15.74
C GLY A 277 0.43 7.41 14.81
N ILE A 278 1.67 7.69 14.39
CA ILE A 278 2.49 6.75 13.59
C ILE A 278 3.29 5.77 14.46
N ASN A 279 3.44 4.54 13.97
CA ASN A 279 4.40 3.58 14.51
C ASN A 279 5.69 3.65 13.70
N TYR A 280 6.83 3.48 14.35
CA TYR A 280 8.13 3.52 13.67
C TYR A 280 9.18 2.74 14.44
N TRP A 281 10.27 2.43 13.75
CA TRP A 281 11.47 1.84 14.32
C TRP A 281 12.58 2.88 14.36
N LYS A 282 13.34 2.94 15.44
CA LYS A 282 14.50 3.82 15.60
C LYS A 282 15.76 3.00 15.85
N LEU A 283 16.81 3.27 15.09
CA LEU A 283 18.17 2.85 15.41
C LEU A 283 18.92 4.08 15.89
N SER A 284 19.13 4.18 17.21
CA SER A 284 19.88 5.27 17.81
C SER A 284 21.38 5.09 17.55
N ARG A 285 22.03 6.16 17.07
CA ARG A 285 23.49 6.30 17.03
C ARG A 285 23.90 7.44 17.95
N GLU A 286 25.16 7.43 18.41
CA GLU A 286 25.63 8.30 19.50
C GLU A 286 25.21 9.77 19.33
N THR A 287 24.80 10.35 20.47
CA THR A 287 24.13 11.64 20.63
C THR A 287 24.94 12.86 20.17
N GLU A 288 26.22 12.69 19.84
CA GLU A 288 27.09 13.77 19.34
C GLU A 288 27.22 13.81 17.81
N SER A 289 26.55 12.89 17.11
CA SER A 289 26.51 12.90 15.64
C SER A 289 25.81 14.17 15.13
N LYS A 290 26.57 15.08 14.50
CA LYS A 290 26.04 16.22 13.72
C LYS A 290 25.32 15.80 12.42
N HIS A 291 25.21 14.49 12.14
CA HIS A 291 24.59 14.00 10.92
C HIS A 291 23.08 14.01 11.02
N LEU A 292 22.43 14.40 9.92
CA LEU A 292 20.98 14.33 9.80
C LEU A 292 20.49 12.89 9.96
N PRO A 293 19.39 12.67 10.70
CA PRO A 293 18.76 11.37 10.74
C PRO A 293 18.15 11.01 9.38
N ILE A 294 18.07 9.72 9.09
CA ILE A 294 17.42 9.20 7.89
C ILE A 294 16.01 8.75 8.27
N VAL A 295 14.99 9.22 7.56
CA VAL A 295 13.60 8.75 7.70
C VAL A 295 13.23 7.97 6.45
N PHE A 296 12.89 6.70 6.62
CA PHE A 296 12.55 5.80 5.53
C PHE A 296 11.05 5.50 5.48
N PHE A 297 10.46 5.63 4.29
CA PHE A 297 9.07 5.30 3.98
C PHE A 297 9.00 4.15 2.96
N HIS A 298 8.33 3.07 3.34
CA HIS A 298 8.17 1.90 2.48
C HIS A 298 6.96 2.05 1.53
N GLY A 299 7.01 1.34 0.39
CA GLY A 299 5.89 1.28 -0.55
C GLY A 299 4.89 0.18 -0.24
N ILE A 300 4.03 -0.11 -1.23
CA ILE A 300 3.05 -1.19 -1.18
C ILE A 300 3.78 -2.55 -1.10
N GLY A 301 3.35 -3.43 -0.20
CA GLY A 301 3.92 -4.77 -0.06
C GLY A 301 3.70 -5.38 1.32
N CYS A 302 4.57 -6.30 1.74
CA CYS A 302 4.53 -6.91 3.08
C CYS A 302 5.31 -6.10 4.13
N GLY A 303 5.06 -4.79 4.20
CA GLY A 303 5.69 -3.88 5.15
C GLY A 303 7.20 -3.68 4.90
N LEU A 304 8.00 -3.72 5.96
CA LEU A 304 9.45 -3.48 5.89
C LEU A 304 10.27 -4.70 5.42
N PHE A 305 9.67 -5.90 5.33
CA PHE A 305 10.39 -7.12 4.98
C PHE A 305 11.16 -7.06 3.64
N PRO A 306 10.57 -6.57 2.53
CA PRO A 306 11.27 -6.50 1.24
C PRO A 306 12.50 -5.59 1.27
N TYR A 307 12.58 -4.70 2.26
CA TYR A 307 13.60 -3.68 2.38
C TYR A 307 14.74 -4.10 3.29
N VAL A 308 14.68 -5.25 3.98
CA VAL A 308 15.71 -5.67 4.95
C VAL A 308 17.12 -5.64 4.35
N GLU A 309 17.32 -6.09 3.10
CA GLU A 309 18.63 -6.02 2.46
C GLU A 309 19.11 -4.58 2.22
N LEU A 310 18.22 -3.71 1.72
CA LEU A 310 18.51 -2.30 1.53
C LEU A 310 18.84 -1.63 2.87
N LEU A 311 18.03 -1.89 3.90
CA LEU A 311 18.19 -1.33 5.23
C LEU A 311 19.51 -1.78 5.87
N MET A 312 19.93 -3.03 5.69
CA MET A 312 21.26 -3.49 6.13
C MET A 312 22.39 -2.68 5.46
N LYS A 313 22.28 -2.41 4.16
CA LYS A 313 23.27 -1.59 3.43
C LYS A 313 23.27 -0.14 3.90
N VAL A 314 22.09 0.44 4.15
CA VAL A 314 21.94 1.81 4.68
C VAL A 314 22.56 1.91 6.07
N VAL A 315 22.23 0.99 6.97
CA VAL A 315 22.77 0.93 8.34
C VAL A 315 24.30 0.78 8.33
N LYS A 316 24.84 -0.06 7.43
CA LYS A 316 26.29 -0.26 7.31
C LYS A 316 27.00 0.97 6.74
N SER A 317 26.39 1.65 5.78
CA SER A 317 27.00 2.80 5.08
C SER A 317 26.85 4.12 5.84
N ASN A 318 25.90 4.18 6.79
CA ASN A 318 25.60 5.36 7.60
C ASN A 318 25.73 5.02 9.08
N ALA A 319 26.93 4.64 9.50
CA ALA A 319 27.18 4.14 10.85
C ALA A 319 26.90 5.19 11.95
N THR A 320 26.91 6.48 11.61
CA THR A 320 26.77 7.60 12.55
C THR A 320 25.37 8.22 12.59
N SER A 321 24.57 8.10 11.53
CA SER A 321 23.22 8.68 11.49
C SER A 321 22.21 7.84 12.27
N THR A 322 21.34 8.51 13.02
CA THR A 322 20.11 7.87 13.54
C THR A 322 19.18 7.53 12.37
N ILE A 323 18.53 6.37 12.42
CA ILE A 323 17.63 5.91 11.34
C ILE A 323 16.24 5.65 11.90
N PHE A 324 15.23 6.23 11.26
CA PHE A 324 13.81 6.01 11.50
C PHE A 324 13.20 5.24 10.33
N LEU A 325 12.45 4.18 10.63
CA LEU A 325 11.66 3.43 9.64
C LEU A 325 10.18 3.58 9.99
N VAL A 326 9.45 4.33 9.19
CA VAL A 326 8.03 4.58 9.44
C VAL A 326 7.22 3.37 8.98
N GLU A 327 6.34 2.86 9.84
CA GLU A 327 5.38 1.84 9.47
C GLU A 327 4.17 2.49 8.80
N LEU A 328 3.81 2.02 7.61
CA LEU A 328 2.60 2.43 6.87
C LEU A 328 1.65 1.22 6.72
N PRO A 329 0.86 0.87 7.77
CA PRO A 329 0.02 -0.32 7.74
C PRO A 329 -0.97 -0.36 6.57
N HIS A 330 -1.46 0.80 6.16
CA HIS A 330 -2.46 0.97 5.10
C HIS A 330 -1.94 0.66 3.69
N VAL A 331 -0.62 0.50 3.53
CA VAL A 331 0.01 0.03 2.28
C VAL A 331 0.75 -1.30 2.46
N ALA A 332 0.69 -1.90 3.66
CA ALA A 332 1.46 -3.09 4.02
C ALA A 332 0.69 -4.43 3.83
N MET A 333 -0.32 -4.45 2.94
CA MET A 333 -1.18 -5.63 2.69
C MET A 333 -1.84 -6.18 3.98
N ARG A 334 -2.07 -5.31 4.95
CA ARG A 334 -2.71 -5.59 6.24
C ARG A 334 -4.21 -5.30 6.17
N LEU A 335 -4.97 -5.94 7.05
CA LEU A 335 -6.36 -5.59 7.32
C LEU A 335 -6.40 -4.35 8.22
N THR A 336 -6.37 -3.16 7.62
CA THR A 336 -6.51 -1.89 8.34
C THR A 336 -7.51 -1.00 7.63
N ASP A 337 -8.33 -0.31 8.43
CA ASP A 337 -9.36 0.61 7.95
C ASP A 337 -8.98 2.08 8.17
N ASN A 338 -7.91 2.34 8.93
CA ASN A 338 -7.46 3.68 9.23
C ASN A 338 -6.36 4.09 8.24
N VAL A 339 -6.69 5.06 7.39
CA VAL A 339 -5.75 5.68 6.46
C VAL A 339 -5.62 7.16 6.84
N PRO A 340 -4.44 7.61 7.31
CA PRO A 340 -4.24 9.00 7.68
C PRO A 340 -4.29 9.91 6.44
N SER A 341 -4.64 11.18 6.64
CA SER A 341 -4.48 12.19 5.58
C SER A 341 -2.99 12.49 5.35
N MET A 342 -2.66 13.17 4.25
CA MET A 342 -1.29 13.65 4.00
C MET A 342 -0.84 14.59 5.12
N GLN A 343 -1.71 15.52 5.52
CA GLN A 343 -1.44 16.49 6.58
C GLN A 343 -1.20 15.81 7.92
N GLN A 344 -2.01 14.81 8.27
CA GLN A 344 -1.82 14.02 9.49
C GLN A 344 -0.50 13.25 9.43
N THR A 345 -0.17 12.63 8.30
CA THR A 345 1.10 11.90 8.13
C THR A 345 2.29 12.81 8.33
N ILE A 346 2.29 14.01 7.72
CA ILE A 346 3.35 15.02 7.85
C ILE A 346 3.48 15.45 9.32
N PHE A 347 2.37 15.85 9.93
CA PHE A 347 2.35 16.31 11.33
C PHE A 347 2.89 15.24 12.30
N GLU A 348 2.55 13.98 12.10
CA GLU A 348 3.02 12.87 12.94
C GLU A 348 4.52 12.58 12.75
N VAL A 349 5.04 12.76 11.53
CA VAL A 349 6.48 12.64 11.24
C VAL A 349 7.26 13.81 11.85
N GLU A 350 6.75 15.04 11.73
CA GLU A 350 7.33 16.23 12.38
C GLU A 350 7.36 16.04 13.90
N THR A 351 6.23 15.65 14.49
CA THR A 351 6.12 15.35 15.93
C THR A 351 7.08 14.25 16.36
N MET A 352 7.24 13.20 15.54
CA MET A 352 8.24 12.17 15.78
C MET A 352 9.64 12.75 15.82
N LEU A 353 10.03 13.53 14.81
CA LEU A 353 11.37 14.13 14.73
C LEU A 353 11.63 15.08 15.91
N ASP A 354 10.67 15.92 16.26
CA ASP A 354 10.72 16.84 17.40
C ASP A 354 10.90 16.08 18.73
N SER A 355 10.16 14.99 18.92
CA SER A 355 10.27 14.15 20.13
C SER A 355 11.65 13.50 20.31
N HIS A 356 12.44 13.40 19.24
CA HIS A 356 13.82 12.90 19.26
C HIS A 356 14.87 14.02 19.11
N GLY A 357 14.46 15.29 19.10
CA GLY A 357 15.35 16.44 19.04
C GLY A 357 15.98 16.70 17.67
N PHE A 358 15.33 16.29 16.58
CA PHE A 358 15.85 16.47 15.22
C PHE A 358 15.06 17.54 14.44
N PRO A 359 15.64 18.73 14.18
CA PRO A 359 14.95 19.79 13.43
C PRO A 359 14.94 19.57 11.91
N SER A 360 15.67 18.58 11.42
CA SER A 360 15.83 18.29 9.98
C SER A 360 16.20 16.83 9.79
N CYS A 361 15.90 16.28 8.61
CA CYS A 361 16.21 14.89 8.28
C CYS A 361 16.51 14.70 6.79
N ILE A 362 17.03 13.51 6.44
CA ILE A 362 17.11 13.00 5.08
C ILE A 362 15.91 12.08 4.88
N VAL A 363 15.05 12.38 3.90
CA VAL A 363 13.89 11.55 3.56
C VAL A 363 14.26 10.55 2.46
N VAL A 364 13.89 9.30 2.66
CA VAL A 364 14.05 8.22 1.67
C VAL A 364 12.72 7.50 1.51
N GLY A 365 12.08 7.66 0.35
CA GLY A 365 10.85 6.97 0.00
C GLY A 365 11.05 5.99 -1.15
N HIS A 366 10.39 4.83 -1.10
CA HIS A 366 10.33 3.90 -2.22
C HIS A 366 8.89 3.65 -2.66
N SER A 367 8.65 3.63 -3.99
CA SER A 367 7.33 3.39 -4.57
C SER A 367 6.28 4.35 -3.98
N LEU A 368 5.17 3.86 -3.41
CA LEU A 368 4.16 4.73 -2.80
C LEU A 368 4.70 5.55 -1.62
N GLY A 369 5.76 5.08 -0.95
CA GLY A 369 6.44 5.84 0.10
C GLY A 369 7.15 7.11 -0.42
N THR A 370 7.34 7.27 -1.73
CA THR A 370 7.85 8.51 -2.34
C THR A 370 6.81 9.63 -2.37
N ALA A 371 5.52 9.30 -2.20
CA ALA A 371 4.44 10.28 -2.15
C ALA A 371 4.28 10.92 -0.75
N VAL A 372 4.94 10.36 0.26
CA VAL A 372 5.08 10.93 1.61
C VAL A 372 6.29 11.85 1.61
#